data_AF-A0A838STZ6-F1
#
_entry.id   AF-A0A838STZ6-F1
#
_cell.length_a   1.000
_cell.length_b   1.000
_cell.length_c   1.000
_cell.angle_alpha   90.00
_cell.angle_beta   90.00
_cell.angle_gamma   90.00
#
_symmetry.space_group_name_H-M   'P 1'
#
loop_
_entity.id
_entity.type
_entity.pdbx_description
1 polymer ?
#
loop_
_entity_poly.entity_id
_entity_poly.type
_entity_poly.pdbx_seq_one_letter_code
_entity_poly.pdbx_strand_id
1 'polypeptide(L)'
;MRRGVVAVTVLLLVLAMSPARAQQTVIEQAVQALRRDPVYVHPDADEALTSSQARALRQRISDADAGPVYVAVLPAGAEAEAGGDTGGVLGEIRNGLGEAGVYVAVVGNELRAGATGGTPFQEGTVPEIAGQAVEEGRGQGAAAVLSSFVERLGTAAENGGELPSEGVGAFGLLPLLLLGGLGLFAFTTVRRRRREQGQVDEVREVAREDLTTLGNELYDLDGALTMPHTAPDARRDYETAMTAYVDARDRLDRARRPQDLATVTAALEQGRFAAACARARLE
;
A
#
# COMPACT_ATOMS: atom_id res chain seq x y z
N MET A 1 -88.07 21.20 -27.70
CA MET A 1 -87.82 19.81 -28.16
C MET A 1 -86.45 19.74 -28.84
N ARG A 2 -85.59 18.84 -28.32
CA ARG A 2 -84.34 18.25 -28.87
C ARG A 2 -83.03 19.08 -28.94
N ARG A 3 -81.98 18.46 -28.33
CA ARG A 3 -80.50 18.54 -28.50
C ARG A 3 -79.80 19.03 -27.21
N GLY A 4 -78.81 18.38 -26.62
CA GLY A 4 -78.01 17.21 -27.03
C GLY A 4 -77.36 16.48 -25.84
N VAL A 5 -76.65 15.42 -26.18
CA VAL A 5 -76.09 14.35 -25.35
C VAL A 5 -74.56 14.44 -25.37
N VAL A 6 -73.91 14.08 -24.25
CA VAL A 6 -72.49 13.60 -24.11
C VAL A 6 -71.33 14.62 -24.13
N ALA A 7 -70.51 14.59 -23.07
CA ALA A 7 -69.04 14.47 -23.08
C ALA A 7 -68.55 14.43 -21.61
N VAL A 8 -68.24 13.28 -21.01
CA VAL A 8 -66.99 12.48 -21.14
C VAL A 8 -65.78 13.17 -20.50
N THR A 9 -65.44 12.70 -19.30
CA THR A 9 -64.12 12.15 -18.90
C THR A 9 -62.87 12.76 -19.55
N VAL A 10 -62.20 13.66 -18.82
CA VAL A 10 -60.86 14.23 -19.07
C VAL A 10 -60.31 14.50 -17.65
N LEU A 11 -59.18 14.05 -17.10
CA LEU A 11 -57.88 13.56 -17.58
C LEU A 11 -57.17 13.03 -16.30
N LEU A 12 -57.25 11.73 -15.96
CA LEU A 12 -56.16 10.75 -16.08
C LEU A 12 -54.76 11.35 -16.34
N LEU A 13 -53.80 10.94 -15.50
CA LEU A 13 -52.38 10.79 -15.85
C LEU A 13 -51.40 11.92 -15.49
N VAL A 14 -51.38 12.39 -14.24
CA VAL A 14 -50.07 12.75 -13.64
C VAL A 14 -49.42 11.43 -13.22
N LEU A 15 -48.93 10.71 -14.22
CA LEU A 15 -48.06 9.56 -14.01
C LEU A 15 -46.86 10.10 -13.23
N ALA A 16 -46.67 9.58 -12.03
CA ALA A 16 -45.40 9.65 -11.34
C ALA A 16 -44.34 9.04 -12.27
N MET A 17 -43.74 9.87 -13.13
CA MET A 17 -42.39 9.66 -13.62
C MET A 17 -41.48 9.76 -12.39
N SER A 18 -41.50 8.70 -11.58
CA SER A 18 -40.32 8.33 -10.83
C SER A 18 -39.20 8.33 -11.87
N PRO A 19 -38.11 9.10 -11.70
CA PRO A 19 -36.93 8.81 -12.49
C PRO A 19 -36.68 7.33 -12.21
N ALA A 20 -36.80 6.50 -13.24
CA ALA A 20 -36.22 5.18 -13.16
C ALA A 20 -34.80 5.45 -12.71
N ARG A 21 -34.50 5.11 -11.45
CA ARG A 21 -33.11 4.97 -11.03
C ARG A 21 -32.62 3.89 -11.96
N ALA A 22 -32.02 4.28 -13.08
CA ALA A 22 -31.18 3.39 -13.85
C ALA A 22 -30.27 2.81 -12.78
N GLN A 23 -30.50 1.54 -12.44
CA GLN A 23 -29.60 0.80 -11.59
C GLN A 23 -28.32 0.81 -12.41
N GLN A 24 -27.41 1.73 -12.08
CA GLN A 24 -26.13 1.81 -12.74
C GLN A 24 -25.53 0.42 -12.62
N THR A 25 -25.21 -0.17 -13.76
CA THR A 25 -24.68 -1.53 -13.81
C THR A 25 -23.37 -1.57 -13.04
N VAL A 26 -23.01 -2.73 -12.49
CA VAL A 26 -21.77 -2.91 -11.73
C VAL A 26 -20.56 -2.44 -12.55
N ILE A 27 -20.57 -2.75 -13.85
CA ILE A 27 -19.54 -2.32 -14.80
C ILE A 27 -19.52 -0.78 -14.97
N GLU A 28 -20.67 -0.14 -15.12
CA GLU A 28 -20.75 1.32 -15.29
C GLU A 28 -20.26 2.06 -14.04
N GLN A 29 -20.58 1.56 -12.85
CA GLN A 29 -20.07 2.09 -11.59
C GLN A 29 -18.54 1.96 -11.51
N ALA A 30 -18.00 0.81 -11.91
CA ALA A 30 -16.56 0.58 -11.95
C ALA A 30 -15.87 1.57 -12.91
N VAL A 31 -16.41 1.77 -14.11
CA VAL A 31 -15.88 2.75 -15.09
C VAL A 31 -15.87 4.17 -14.52
N GLN A 32 -16.97 4.61 -13.89
CA GLN A 32 -17.05 5.96 -13.32
C GLN A 32 -16.09 6.17 -12.15
N ALA A 33 -15.84 5.13 -11.35
CA ALA A 33 -14.88 5.18 -10.26
C ALA A 33 -13.44 5.19 -10.79
N LEU A 34 -13.12 4.34 -11.78
CA LEU A 34 -11.78 4.18 -12.34
C LEU A 34 -11.25 5.45 -13.03
N ARG A 35 -12.14 6.30 -13.54
CA ARG A 35 -11.77 7.64 -14.07
C ARG A 35 -11.16 8.57 -13.02
N ARG A 36 -11.43 8.32 -11.73
CA ARG A 36 -10.97 9.17 -10.62
C ARG A 36 -9.90 8.49 -9.76
N ASP A 37 -9.97 7.16 -9.64
CA ASP A 37 -9.08 6.36 -8.82
C ASP A 37 -8.67 5.10 -9.59
N PRO A 38 -7.37 4.82 -9.79
CA PRO A 38 -6.91 3.64 -10.53
C PRO A 38 -7.33 2.30 -9.91
N VAL A 39 -7.78 2.26 -8.66
CA VAL A 39 -8.20 1.02 -7.99
C VAL A 39 -9.61 1.16 -7.42
N TYR A 40 -10.55 0.40 -7.99
CA TYR A 40 -11.93 0.28 -7.54
C TYR A 40 -12.22 -1.10 -6.95
N VAL A 41 -12.87 -1.13 -5.79
CA VAL A 41 -13.35 -2.34 -5.11
C VAL A 41 -14.84 -2.17 -4.86
N HIS A 42 -15.65 -3.04 -5.46
CA HIS A 42 -17.09 -3.04 -5.26
C HIS A 42 -17.42 -3.52 -3.84
N PRO A 43 -18.39 -2.91 -3.14
CA PRO A 43 -18.74 -3.29 -1.76
C PRO A 43 -19.20 -4.75 -1.63
N ASP A 44 -19.84 -5.29 -2.66
CA ASP A 44 -20.34 -6.68 -2.70
C ASP A 44 -19.33 -7.68 -3.29
N ALA A 45 -18.06 -7.30 -3.49
CA ALA A 45 -17.07 -8.23 -4.04
C ALA A 45 -16.78 -9.41 -3.09
N ASP A 46 -16.73 -10.63 -3.64
CA ASP A 46 -16.49 -11.86 -2.88
C ASP A 46 -15.13 -11.86 -2.17
N GLU A 47 -14.09 -11.38 -2.86
CA GLU A 47 -12.76 -11.13 -2.29
C GLU A 47 -12.50 -9.63 -2.08
N ALA A 48 -13.25 -9.03 -1.15
CA ALA A 48 -13.07 -7.63 -0.81
C ALA A 48 -11.67 -7.36 -0.23
N LEU A 49 -10.89 -6.54 -0.95
CA LEU A 49 -9.64 -5.98 -0.42
C LEU A 49 -9.97 -5.04 0.74
N THR A 50 -9.19 -5.13 1.82
CA THR A 50 -9.25 -4.13 2.89
C THR A 50 -8.76 -2.76 2.38
N SER A 51 -9.19 -1.67 3.01
CA SER A 51 -8.78 -0.32 2.61
C SER A 51 -7.26 -0.12 2.65
N SER A 52 -6.54 -0.79 3.56
CA SER A 52 -5.07 -0.75 3.63
C SER A 52 -4.42 -1.51 2.47
N GLN A 53 -4.95 -2.67 2.09
CA GLN A 53 -4.48 -3.44 0.93
C GLN A 53 -4.71 -2.67 -0.38
N ALA A 54 -5.89 -2.06 -0.55
CA ALA A 54 -6.18 -1.24 -1.72
C ALA A 54 -5.25 -0.01 -1.80
N ARG A 55 -4.92 0.64 -0.68
CA ARG A 55 -3.91 1.73 -0.67
C ARG A 55 -2.52 1.23 -1.02
N ALA A 56 -2.09 0.10 -0.46
CA ALA A 56 -0.79 -0.50 -0.76
C ALA A 56 -0.68 -0.94 -2.23
N LEU A 57 -1.80 -1.36 -2.85
CA LEU A 57 -1.85 -1.70 -4.27
C LEU A 57 -1.70 -0.44 -5.14
N ARG A 58 -2.44 0.63 -4.83
CA ARG A 58 -2.30 1.93 -5.51
C ARG A 58 -0.87 2.43 -5.50
N GLN A 59 -0.22 2.40 -4.33
CA GLN A 59 1.15 2.87 -4.21
C GLN A 59 2.13 2.04 -5.06
N ARG A 60 1.95 0.72 -5.11
CA ARG A 60 2.76 -0.15 -5.98
C ARG A 60 2.55 0.11 -7.46
N ILE A 61 1.31 0.36 -7.88
CA ILE A 61 1.00 0.73 -9.26
C ILE A 61 1.73 2.03 -9.63
N SER A 62 1.70 3.03 -8.74
CA SER A 62 2.43 4.28 -8.96
C SER A 62 3.94 4.10 -8.98
N ASP A 63 4.49 3.19 -8.18
CA ASP A 63 5.93 2.92 -8.12
C ASP A 63 6.46 2.06 -9.28
N ALA A 64 5.60 1.32 -9.99
CA ALA A 64 6.00 0.36 -11.01
C ALA A 64 6.32 0.99 -12.38
N ASP A 65 6.02 2.28 -12.59
CA ASP A 65 6.25 3.04 -13.83
C ASP A 65 5.76 2.32 -15.12
N ALA A 66 4.79 1.42 -14.99
CA ALA A 66 4.25 0.59 -16.08
C ALA A 66 3.24 1.30 -16.99
N GLY A 67 3.09 2.63 -16.84
CA GLY A 67 2.03 3.42 -17.46
C GLY A 67 0.71 3.36 -16.68
N PRO A 68 -0.41 3.85 -17.26
CA PRO A 68 -1.72 3.82 -16.62
C PRO A 68 -2.18 2.38 -16.35
N VAL A 69 -2.43 2.04 -15.08
CA VAL A 69 -2.95 0.72 -14.67
C VAL A 69 -4.26 0.91 -13.92
N TYR A 70 -5.29 0.19 -14.36
CA TYR A 70 -6.64 0.22 -13.81
C TYR A 70 -7.01 -1.14 -13.25
N VAL A 71 -7.43 -1.19 -11.98
CA VAL A 71 -7.81 -2.44 -11.28
C VAL A 71 -9.23 -2.34 -10.77
N ALA A 72 -10.10 -3.24 -11.22
CA ALA A 72 -11.46 -3.42 -10.74
C ALA A 72 -11.61 -4.75 -9.99
N VAL A 73 -12.15 -4.72 -8.78
CA VAL A 73 -12.55 -5.91 -8.02
C VAL A 73 -14.06 -5.91 -7.88
N LEU A 74 -14.72 -6.90 -8.48
CA LEU A 74 -16.16 -6.95 -8.72
C LEU A 74 -16.77 -8.27 -8.20
N PRO A 75 -18.07 -8.28 -7.82
CA PRO A 75 -18.79 -9.51 -7.49
C PRO A 75 -18.91 -10.43 -8.71
N ALA A 76 -19.00 -11.74 -8.48
CA ALA A 76 -19.21 -12.73 -9.55
C ALA A 76 -20.41 -12.42 -10.47
N GLY A 77 -21.44 -11.75 -9.95
CA GLY A 77 -22.62 -11.34 -10.72
C GLY A 77 -22.33 -10.33 -11.85
N ALA A 78 -21.16 -9.68 -11.87
CA ALA A 78 -20.79 -8.73 -12.92
C ALA A 78 -20.65 -9.40 -14.30
N GLU A 79 -20.31 -10.70 -14.36
CA GLU A 79 -20.21 -11.44 -15.62
C GLU A 79 -21.55 -11.48 -16.37
N ALA A 80 -22.67 -11.52 -15.65
CA ALA A 80 -24.00 -11.53 -16.24
C ALA A 80 -24.31 -10.24 -17.03
N GLU A 81 -23.67 -9.13 -16.68
CA GLU A 81 -23.81 -7.85 -17.38
C GLU A 81 -23.02 -7.82 -18.70
N ALA A 82 -22.00 -8.68 -18.84
CA ALA A 82 -21.10 -8.73 -20.00
C ALA A 82 -21.25 -10.02 -20.84
N GLY A 83 -22.41 -10.68 -20.77
CA GLY A 83 -22.70 -11.88 -21.57
C GLY A 83 -22.18 -13.20 -20.99
N GLY A 84 -21.78 -13.22 -19.72
CA GLY A 84 -21.43 -14.43 -18.97
C GLY A 84 -19.96 -14.85 -19.02
N ASP A 85 -19.04 -13.94 -19.38
CA ASP A 85 -17.59 -14.18 -19.31
C ASP A 85 -16.84 -12.99 -18.70
N THR A 86 -15.85 -13.29 -17.88
CA THR A 86 -14.94 -12.32 -17.22
C THR A 86 -14.16 -11.47 -18.21
N GLY A 87 -13.80 -12.01 -19.37
CA GLY A 87 -13.16 -11.27 -20.45
C GLY A 87 -14.07 -10.21 -21.07
N GLY A 88 -15.37 -10.49 -21.16
CA GLY A 88 -16.39 -9.50 -21.54
C GLY A 88 -16.41 -8.31 -20.59
N VAL A 89 -16.38 -8.56 -19.28
CA VAL A 89 -16.34 -7.50 -18.24
C VAL A 89 -15.13 -6.60 -18.43
N LEU A 90 -13.94 -7.17 -18.62
CA LEU A 90 -12.71 -6.42 -18.86
C LEU A 90 -12.81 -5.58 -20.15
N GLY A 91 -13.42 -6.15 -21.20
CA GLY A 91 -13.67 -5.47 -22.45
C GLY A 91 -14.57 -4.24 -22.31
N GLU A 92 -15.68 -4.37 -21.58
CA GLU A 92 -16.62 -3.28 -21.33
C GLU A 92 -15.99 -2.16 -20.49
N ILE A 93 -15.22 -2.50 -19.44
CA ILE A 93 -14.48 -1.50 -18.63
C ILE A 93 -13.51 -0.71 -19.51
N ARG A 94 -12.74 -1.42 -20.34
CA ARG A 94 -11.78 -0.81 -21.27
C ARG A 94 -12.47 0.11 -22.27
N ASN A 95 -13.59 -0.33 -22.85
CA ASN A 95 -14.37 0.48 -23.78
C ASN A 95 -14.97 1.73 -23.11
N GLY A 96 -15.41 1.60 -21.86
CA GLY A 96 -15.98 2.71 -21.09
C GLY A 96 -14.95 3.74 -20.61
N LEU A 97 -13.70 3.32 -20.36
CA LEU A 97 -12.59 4.22 -20.03
C LEU A 97 -11.99 4.88 -21.27
N GLY A 98 -11.76 4.09 -22.34
CA GLY A 98 -11.27 4.62 -23.62
C GLY A 98 -9.84 5.15 -23.59
N GLU A 99 -9.05 4.79 -22.58
CA GLU A 99 -7.67 5.25 -22.41
C GLU A 99 -6.66 4.15 -22.73
N ALA A 100 -5.43 4.55 -23.06
CA ALA A 100 -4.34 3.60 -23.20
C ALA A 100 -3.82 3.19 -21.82
N GLY A 101 -3.81 1.89 -21.51
CA GLY A 101 -3.36 1.38 -20.22
C GLY A 101 -3.46 -0.13 -20.08
N VAL A 102 -3.04 -0.59 -18.91
CA VAL A 102 -3.20 -1.96 -18.44
C VAL A 102 -4.49 -2.04 -17.61
N TYR A 103 -5.35 -2.98 -17.94
CA TYR A 103 -6.63 -3.20 -17.29
C TYR A 103 -6.63 -4.55 -16.60
N VAL A 104 -7.06 -4.59 -15.35
CA VAL A 104 -7.19 -5.79 -14.53
C VAL A 104 -8.59 -5.83 -13.94
N ALA A 105 -9.27 -6.95 -14.12
CA ALA A 105 -10.56 -7.24 -13.51
C ALA A 105 -10.47 -8.53 -12.69
N VAL A 106 -10.83 -8.43 -11.42
CA VAL A 106 -11.08 -9.59 -10.56
C VAL A 106 -12.59 -9.71 -10.41
N VAL A 107 -13.17 -10.79 -10.90
CA VAL A 107 -14.61 -11.03 -10.85
C VAL A 107 -14.84 -12.35 -10.13
N GLY A 108 -15.47 -12.27 -8.95
CA GLY A 108 -15.52 -13.40 -8.03
C GLY A 108 -14.11 -13.90 -7.67
N ASN A 109 -13.73 -15.06 -8.18
CA ASN A 109 -12.42 -15.69 -7.96
C ASN A 109 -11.57 -15.78 -9.25
N GLU A 110 -12.03 -15.19 -10.35
CA GLU A 110 -11.28 -15.14 -11.61
C GLU A 110 -10.60 -13.79 -11.76
N LEU A 111 -9.34 -13.81 -12.17
CA LEU A 111 -8.59 -12.62 -12.56
C LEU A 111 -8.35 -12.66 -14.07
N ARG A 112 -8.68 -11.55 -14.74
CA ARG A 112 -8.32 -11.30 -16.13
C ARG A 112 -7.58 -9.98 -16.22
N ALA A 113 -6.55 -9.94 -17.04
CA ALA A 113 -5.83 -8.72 -17.34
C ALA A 113 -5.53 -8.59 -18.83
N GLY A 114 -5.37 -7.36 -19.29
CA GLY A 114 -5.01 -7.06 -20.67
C GLY A 114 -4.46 -5.65 -20.80
N ALA A 115 -3.67 -5.42 -21.84
CA ALA A 115 -3.18 -4.10 -22.20
C ALA A 115 -3.84 -3.62 -23.50
N THR A 116 -4.03 -2.32 -23.63
CA THR A 116 -4.38 -1.69 -24.91
C THR A 116 -3.13 -1.42 -25.75
N GLY A 117 -3.33 -1.21 -27.05
CA GLY A 117 -2.30 -0.62 -27.90
C GLY A 117 -1.83 0.75 -27.37
N GLY A 118 -0.55 1.04 -27.57
CA GLY A 118 0.09 2.26 -27.04
C GLY A 118 0.70 2.10 -25.64
N THR A 119 0.61 0.91 -25.04
CA THR A 119 1.42 0.51 -23.89
C THR A 119 2.74 -0.12 -24.36
N PRO A 120 3.80 -0.18 -23.52
CA PRO A 120 5.04 -0.84 -23.90
C PRO A 120 4.89 -2.35 -24.08
N PHE A 121 3.82 -2.96 -23.58
CA PHE A 121 3.64 -4.41 -23.51
C PHE A 121 3.31 -5.05 -24.86
N GLN A 122 3.91 -6.19 -25.14
CA GLN A 122 3.54 -7.01 -26.29
C GLN A 122 2.17 -7.67 -26.08
N GLU A 123 1.54 -8.03 -27.20
CA GLU A 123 0.27 -8.74 -27.18
C GLU A 123 0.44 -10.09 -26.47
N GLY A 124 -0.44 -10.38 -25.51
CA GLY A 124 -0.41 -11.62 -24.72
C GLY A 124 0.45 -11.57 -23.46
N THR A 125 1.39 -10.61 -23.32
CA THR A 125 2.28 -10.53 -22.15
C THR A 125 1.53 -10.26 -20.85
N VAL A 126 0.62 -9.27 -20.84
CA VAL A 126 -0.17 -8.94 -19.65
C VAL A 126 -1.11 -10.07 -19.21
N PRO A 127 -1.87 -10.72 -20.13
CA PRO A 127 -2.60 -11.94 -19.80
C PRO A 127 -1.72 -13.05 -19.21
N GLU A 128 -0.51 -13.24 -19.73
CA GLU A 128 0.43 -14.24 -19.23
C GLU A 128 0.93 -13.91 -17.81
N ILE A 129 1.27 -12.65 -17.55
CA ILE A 129 1.61 -12.16 -16.20
C ILE A 129 0.47 -12.40 -15.22
N ALA A 130 -0.78 -12.13 -15.63
CA ALA A 130 -1.97 -12.43 -14.84
C ALA A 130 -2.11 -13.92 -14.53
N GLY A 131 -1.89 -14.78 -15.53
CA GLY A 131 -1.86 -16.22 -15.33
C GLY A 131 -0.85 -16.61 -14.25
N GLN A 132 0.42 -16.23 -14.42
CA GLN A 132 1.51 -16.55 -13.48
C GLN A 132 1.23 -16.05 -12.05
N ALA A 133 0.68 -14.84 -11.91
CA ALA A 133 0.35 -14.26 -10.61
C ALA A 133 -0.77 -15.04 -9.90
N VAL A 134 -1.78 -15.50 -10.64
CA VAL A 134 -2.84 -16.36 -10.09
C VAL A 134 -2.25 -17.69 -9.64
N GLU A 135 -1.35 -18.28 -10.43
CA GLU A 135 -0.74 -19.58 -10.11
C GLU A 135 0.10 -19.53 -8.84
N GLU A 136 0.91 -18.49 -8.68
CA GLU A 136 1.76 -18.28 -7.52
C GLU A 136 0.95 -17.90 -6.27
N GLY A 137 -0.10 -17.10 -6.45
CA GLY A 137 -0.97 -16.63 -5.37
C GLY A 137 -2.11 -17.59 -5.00
N ARG A 138 -2.17 -18.81 -5.55
CA ARG A 138 -3.21 -19.80 -5.19
C ARG A 138 -3.23 -20.01 -3.68
N GLY A 139 -4.38 -19.76 -3.06
CA GLY A 139 -4.59 -19.90 -1.61
C GLY A 139 -4.08 -18.74 -0.73
N GLN A 140 -3.55 -17.67 -1.33
CA GLN A 140 -3.03 -16.48 -0.62
C GLN A 140 -3.96 -15.25 -0.72
N GLY A 141 -5.06 -15.37 -1.46
CA GLY A 141 -6.09 -14.33 -1.66
C GLY A 141 -5.73 -13.28 -2.73
N ALA A 142 -6.72 -12.49 -3.13
CA ALA A 142 -6.66 -11.52 -4.22
C ALA A 142 -5.59 -10.46 -4.00
N ALA A 143 -5.34 -10.05 -2.76
CA ALA A 143 -4.30 -9.07 -2.44
C ALA A 143 -2.89 -9.56 -2.82
N ALA A 144 -2.59 -10.84 -2.59
CA ALA A 144 -1.30 -11.45 -2.90
C ALA A 144 -1.14 -11.59 -4.43
N VAL A 145 -2.18 -12.10 -5.09
CA VAL A 145 -2.24 -12.23 -6.55
C VAL A 145 -2.02 -10.88 -7.24
N LEU A 146 -2.78 -9.85 -6.86
CA LEU A 146 -2.68 -8.51 -7.44
C LEU A 146 -1.31 -7.87 -7.17
N SER A 147 -0.69 -8.17 -6.02
CA SER A 147 0.66 -7.71 -5.71
C SER A 147 1.72 -8.36 -6.61
N SER A 148 1.67 -9.69 -6.80
CA SER A 148 2.59 -10.41 -7.70
C SER A 148 2.41 -9.95 -9.14
N PHE A 149 1.16 -9.73 -9.57
CA PHE A 149 0.84 -9.17 -10.88
C PHE A 149 1.53 -7.82 -11.12
N VAL A 150 1.36 -6.84 -10.22
CA VAL A 150 1.95 -5.50 -10.39
C VAL A 150 3.48 -5.54 -10.39
N GLU A 151 4.09 -6.43 -9.59
CA GLU A 151 5.54 -6.60 -9.55
C GLU A 151 6.10 -7.15 -10.86
N ARG A 152 5.45 -8.18 -11.41
CA ARG A 152 5.79 -8.74 -12.72
C ARG A 152 5.53 -7.76 -13.85
N LEU A 153 4.46 -6.97 -13.74
CA LEU A 153 4.13 -5.93 -14.71
C LEU A 153 5.20 -4.84 -14.76
N GLY A 154 5.69 -4.38 -13.61
CA GLY A 154 6.82 -3.45 -13.53
C GLY A 154 8.09 -4.03 -14.15
N THR A 155 8.42 -5.29 -13.83
CA THR A 155 9.59 -5.98 -14.41
C THR A 155 9.47 -6.09 -15.92
N ALA A 156 8.29 -6.44 -16.46
CA ALA A 156 8.09 -6.51 -17.90
C ALA A 156 8.20 -5.12 -18.54
N ALA A 157 7.69 -4.06 -17.89
CA ALA A 157 7.85 -2.69 -18.37
C ALA A 157 9.32 -2.26 -18.48
N GLU A 158 10.15 -2.61 -17.48
CA GLU A 158 11.59 -2.38 -17.49
C GLU A 158 12.31 -3.12 -18.64
N ASN A 159 11.78 -4.27 -19.06
CA ASN A 159 12.31 -5.08 -20.15
C ASN A 159 11.66 -4.77 -21.51
N GLY A 160 11.08 -3.58 -21.68
CA GLY A 160 10.50 -3.17 -22.97
C GLY A 160 9.17 -3.84 -23.29
N GLY A 161 8.46 -4.33 -22.28
CA GLY A 161 7.14 -4.94 -22.41
C GLY A 161 7.13 -6.43 -22.67
N GLU A 162 8.24 -7.11 -22.38
CA GLU A 162 8.41 -8.56 -22.55
C GLU A 162 8.58 -9.25 -21.18
N LEU A 163 8.07 -10.48 -21.08
CA LEU A 163 8.39 -11.34 -19.96
C LEU A 163 9.86 -11.79 -20.07
N PRO A 164 10.61 -11.83 -18.97
CA PRO A 164 11.97 -12.36 -18.99
C PRO A 164 11.92 -13.83 -19.42
N SER A 165 12.47 -14.13 -20.60
CA SER A 165 12.55 -15.50 -21.09
C SER A 165 13.60 -16.27 -20.28
N GLU A 166 13.17 -17.26 -19.50
CA GLU A 166 14.07 -18.27 -18.92
C GLU A 166 14.52 -19.23 -20.03
N GLY A 167 15.38 -18.72 -20.92
CA GLY A 167 15.98 -19.48 -22.03
C GLY A 167 17.42 -19.88 -21.74
N VAL A 168 17.66 -21.18 -21.57
CA VAL A 168 18.99 -21.81 -21.50
C VAL A 168 19.75 -21.56 -22.81
N GLY A 169 20.68 -20.61 -22.80
CA GLY A 169 21.62 -20.30 -23.88
C GLY A 169 23.04 -20.09 -23.33
N ALA A 170 23.77 -21.18 -23.13
CA ALA A 170 25.03 -21.26 -22.39
C ALA A 170 26.29 -20.68 -23.08
N PHE A 171 26.22 -19.80 -24.09
CA PHE A 171 27.43 -19.34 -24.79
C PHE A 171 27.47 -17.85 -25.19
N GLY A 172 26.78 -16.95 -24.47
CA GLY A 172 26.82 -15.51 -24.76
C GLY A 172 26.93 -14.53 -23.58
N LEU A 173 26.75 -14.96 -22.32
CA LEU A 173 26.62 -14.05 -21.17
C LEU A 173 27.56 -14.37 -19.99
N LEU A 174 28.73 -14.95 -20.26
CA LEU A 174 29.83 -15.01 -19.31
C LEU A 174 30.77 -13.81 -19.53
N PRO A 175 30.28 -12.58 -19.28
CA PRO A 175 30.79 -11.88 -18.09
C PRO A 175 29.72 -11.14 -17.27
N LEU A 176 28.42 -11.45 -17.41
CA LEU A 176 27.36 -10.79 -16.62
C LEU A 176 26.85 -11.60 -15.42
N LEU A 177 27.38 -12.80 -15.20
CA LEU A 177 27.12 -13.61 -14.00
C LEU A 177 28.02 -13.23 -12.80
N LEU A 178 28.94 -12.28 -13.00
CA LEU A 178 29.64 -11.55 -11.92
C LEU A 178 28.99 -10.19 -11.60
N LEU A 179 28.01 -9.74 -12.40
CA LEU A 179 27.22 -8.53 -12.15
C LEU A 179 25.78 -8.84 -11.68
N GLY A 180 25.21 -10.00 -12.02
CA GLY A 180 23.87 -10.42 -11.57
C GLY A 180 23.76 -10.74 -10.08
N GLY A 181 24.86 -11.15 -9.44
CA GLY A 181 24.91 -11.33 -7.99
C GLY A 181 24.91 -10.01 -7.22
N LEU A 182 25.35 -8.91 -7.84
CA LEU A 182 25.30 -7.57 -7.25
C LEU A 182 24.00 -6.84 -7.58
N GLY A 183 23.37 -7.09 -8.74
CA GLY A 183 22.08 -6.46 -9.09
C GLY A 183 20.92 -6.94 -8.20
N LEU A 184 20.77 -8.25 -8.00
CA LEU A 184 19.71 -8.80 -7.15
C LEU A 184 20.00 -8.58 -5.66
N PHE A 185 21.27 -8.53 -5.25
CA PHE A 185 21.68 -8.17 -3.88
C PHE A 185 21.59 -6.66 -3.62
N ALA A 186 21.86 -5.79 -4.60
CA ALA A 186 21.70 -4.34 -4.49
C ALA A 186 20.23 -3.90 -4.58
N PHE A 187 19.40 -4.54 -5.41
CA PHE A 187 17.98 -4.22 -5.53
C PHE A 187 17.18 -4.70 -4.32
N THR A 188 17.50 -5.88 -3.78
CA THR A 188 16.90 -6.32 -2.51
C THR A 188 17.44 -5.55 -1.31
N THR A 189 18.69 -5.07 -1.28
CA THR A 189 19.18 -4.22 -0.17
C THR A 189 18.71 -2.76 -0.26
N VAL A 190 18.48 -2.19 -1.45
CA VAL A 190 17.86 -0.86 -1.62
C VAL A 190 16.36 -0.89 -1.29
N ARG A 191 15.63 -1.98 -1.61
CA ARG A 191 14.25 -2.17 -1.14
C ARG A 191 14.18 -2.60 0.33
N ARG A 192 15.25 -3.21 0.87
CA ARG A 192 15.44 -3.37 2.32
C ARG A 192 15.64 -2.01 3.00
N ARG A 193 16.23 -1.00 2.35
CA ARG A 193 16.26 0.38 2.89
C ARG A 193 14.89 1.06 2.96
N ARG A 194 13.89 0.66 2.16
CA ARG A 194 12.51 1.16 2.28
C ARG A 194 11.63 0.36 3.25
N ARG A 195 11.95 -0.92 3.52
CA ARG A 195 11.33 -1.72 4.59
C ARG A 195 11.99 -1.51 5.96
N GLU A 196 13.26 -1.12 5.98
CA GLU A 196 13.98 -0.71 7.18
C GLU A 196 13.60 0.71 7.59
N GLN A 197 13.19 1.62 6.69
CA GLN A 197 12.66 2.92 7.11
C GLN A 197 11.36 2.77 7.91
N GLY A 198 10.48 1.83 7.57
CA GLY A 198 9.28 1.55 8.37
C GLY A 198 9.58 1.03 9.79
N GLN A 199 10.55 0.12 9.94
CA GLN A 199 10.99 -0.39 11.26
C GLN A 199 11.90 0.59 12.01
N VAL A 200 12.71 1.38 11.30
CA VAL A 200 13.56 2.41 11.90
C VAL A 200 12.70 3.55 12.38
N ASP A 201 11.69 3.97 11.63
CA ASP A 201 10.76 5.00 12.07
C ASP A 201 9.90 4.50 13.24
N GLU A 202 9.45 3.24 13.23
CA GLU A 202 8.74 2.63 14.36
C GLU A 202 9.64 2.53 15.62
N VAL A 203 10.85 1.98 15.52
CA VAL A 203 11.79 1.87 16.66
C VAL A 203 12.32 3.24 17.08
N ARG A 204 12.43 4.19 16.15
CA ARG A 204 12.79 5.59 16.44
C ARG A 204 11.69 6.32 17.17
N GLU A 205 10.41 6.08 16.85
CA GLU A 205 9.29 6.63 17.62
C GLU A 205 9.29 6.07 19.04
N VAL A 206 9.47 4.77 19.21
CA VAL A 206 9.61 4.14 20.55
C VAL A 206 10.80 4.74 21.31
N ALA A 207 11.96 4.87 20.67
CA ALA A 207 13.13 5.49 21.29
C ALA A 207 12.93 6.98 21.61
N ARG A 208 12.12 7.69 20.83
CA ARG A 208 11.77 9.11 21.06
C ARG A 208 10.79 9.25 22.23
N GLU A 209 9.83 8.33 22.35
CA GLU A 209 8.94 8.24 23.50
C GLU A 209 9.72 7.92 24.79
N ASP A 210 10.66 6.98 24.73
CA ASP A 210 11.55 6.66 25.85
C ASP A 210 12.46 7.83 26.23
N LEU A 211 13.02 8.55 25.25
CA LEU A 211 13.80 9.76 25.49
C LEU A 211 12.95 10.84 26.16
N THR A 212 11.70 11.01 25.75
CA THR A 212 10.75 11.95 26.36
C THR A 212 10.45 11.56 27.80
N THR A 213 10.23 10.27 28.06
CA THR A 213 10.00 9.72 29.40
C THR A 213 11.18 10.00 30.33
N LEU A 214 12.41 9.69 29.88
CA LEU A 214 13.62 9.97 30.66
C LEU A 214 13.81 11.48 30.90
N GLY A 215 13.48 12.32 29.92
CA GLY A 215 13.51 13.77 30.07
C GLY A 215 12.56 14.29 31.15
N ASN A 216 11.35 13.74 31.23
CA ASN A 216 10.38 14.07 32.28
C ASN A 216 10.86 13.60 33.67
N GLU A 217 11.44 12.40 33.77
CA GLU A 217 12.02 11.91 35.02
C GLU A 217 13.18 12.80 35.51
N LEU A 218 14.04 13.25 34.58
CA LEU A 218 15.12 14.20 34.87
C LEU A 218 14.59 15.56 35.30
N TYR A 219 13.48 16.04 34.73
CA TYR A 219 12.83 17.28 35.14
C TYR A 219 12.30 17.18 36.58
N ASP A 220 11.65 16.08 36.94
CA ASP A 220 11.16 15.84 38.30
C ASP A 220 12.33 15.74 39.30
N LEU A 221 13.41 15.05 38.91
CA LEU A 221 14.63 14.95 39.70
C LEU A 221 15.29 16.32 39.93
N ASP A 222 15.38 17.18 38.91
CA ASP A 222 15.93 18.54 39.05
C ASP A 222 15.15 19.36 40.09
N GLY A 223 13.82 19.24 40.07
CA GLY A 223 12.95 19.83 41.08
C GLY A 223 13.26 19.35 42.50
N ALA A 224 13.48 18.04 42.68
CA ALA A 224 13.84 17.46 43.97
C ALA A 224 15.25 17.83 44.44
N LEU A 225 16.21 17.97 43.51
CA LEU A 225 17.60 18.38 43.78
C LEU A 225 17.74 19.86 44.15
N THR A 226 16.72 20.67 43.89
CA THR A 226 16.69 22.10 44.27
C THR A 226 16.35 22.29 45.76
N MET A 227 15.88 21.24 46.43
CA MET A 227 15.57 21.28 47.87
C MET A 227 16.84 21.46 48.73
N PRO A 228 16.79 22.19 49.86
CA PRO A 228 17.94 22.33 50.75
C PRO A 228 18.38 20.98 51.34
N HIS A 229 19.70 20.73 51.39
CA HIS A 229 20.35 19.53 51.98
C HIS A 229 20.38 18.23 51.15
N THR A 230 20.33 18.33 49.83
CA THR A 230 20.46 17.16 48.93
C THR A 230 21.83 16.47 49.02
N ALA A 231 21.83 15.14 49.00
CA ALA A 231 23.06 14.33 49.02
C ALA A 231 23.94 14.60 47.77
N PRO A 232 25.26 14.84 47.93
CA PRO A 232 26.16 15.10 46.80
C PRO A 232 26.25 13.92 45.82
N ASP A 233 26.02 12.71 46.34
CA ASP A 233 25.95 11.48 45.59
C ASP A 233 24.70 11.39 44.69
N ALA A 234 23.57 11.99 45.10
CA ALA A 234 22.38 12.09 44.25
C ALA A 234 22.61 13.05 43.07
N ARG A 235 23.31 14.17 43.32
CA ARG A 235 23.67 15.14 42.27
C ARG A 235 24.63 14.54 41.24
N ARG A 236 25.62 13.74 41.65
CA ARG A 236 26.53 13.05 40.73
C ARG A 236 25.78 12.06 39.82
N ASP A 237 24.84 11.30 40.38
CA ASP A 237 24.05 10.34 39.58
C ASP A 237 23.13 11.08 38.61
N TYR A 238 22.55 12.21 39.01
CA TYR A 238 21.77 13.09 38.13
C TYR A 238 22.60 13.65 36.98
N GLU A 239 23.81 14.16 37.24
CA GLU A 239 24.72 14.66 36.20
C GLU A 239 25.10 13.54 35.21
N THR A 240 25.26 12.31 35.71
CA THR A 240 25.49 11.12 34.89
C THR A 240 24.29 10.80 34.01
N ALA A 241 23.08 10.84 34.57
CA ALA A 241 21.83 10.64 33.85
C ALA A 241 21.59 11.71 32.77
N MET A 242 21.87 12.98 33.09
CA MET A 242 21.77 14.10 32.15
C MET A 242 22.77 13.95 30.99
N THR A 243 23.99 13.52 31.28
CA THR A 243 25.00 13.24 30.25
C THR A 243 24.52 12.14 29.31
N ALA A 244 23.99 11.04 29.86
CA ALA A 244 23.44 9.94 29.07
C ALA A 244 22.21 10.36 28.24
N TYR A 245 21.34 11.22 28.77
CA TYR A 245 20.19 11.79 28.05
C TYR A 245 20.63 12.63 26.84
N VAL A 246 21.57 13.56 27.04
CA VAL A 246 22.10 14.39 25.94
C VAL A 246 22.74 13.51 24.87
N ASP A 247 23.54 12.54 25.29
CA ASP A 247 24.23 11.60 24.41
C ASP A 247 23.24 10.68 23.65
N ALA A 248 22.17 10.22 24.30
CA ALA A 248 21.09 9.46 23.67
C ALA A 248 20.33 10.29 22.61
N ARG A 249 19.98 11.55 22.92
CA ARG A 249 19.34 12.48 21.97
C ARG A 249 20.22 12.70 20.74
N ASP A 250 21.48 13.01 20.97
CA ASP A 250 22.48 13.27 19.94
C ASP A 250 22.70 12.06 19.02
N ARG A 251 22.66 10.84 19.57
CA ARG A 251 22.72 9.61 18.77
C ARG A 251 21.42 9.35 18.01
N LEU A 252 20.26 9.61 18.61
CA LEU A 252 18.94 9.44 17.98
C LEU A 252 18.76 10.38 16.78
N ASP A 253 19.24 11.62 16.88
CA ASP A 253 19.20 12.62 15.80
C ASP A 253 20.07 12.22 14.61
N ARG A 254 21.26 11.66 14.90
CA ARG A 254 22.24 11.21 13.90
C ARG A 254 21.94 9.82 13.34
N ALA A 255 21.13 9.00 14.02
CA ALA A 255 20.76 7.67 13.57
C ALA A 255 20.13 7.71 12.18
N ARG A 256 20.64 6.85 11.28
CA ARG A 256 20.13 6.68 9.91
C ARG A 256 19.87 5.21 9.57
N ARG A 257 20.29 4.28 10.43
CA ARG A 257 20.18 2.83 10.24
C ARG A 257 19.67 2.14 11.52
N PRO A 258 19.04 0.97 11.43
CA PRO A 258 18.58 0.22 12.60
C PRO A 258 19.70 -0.12 13.59
N GLN A 259 20.90 -0.38 13.08
CA GLN A 259 22.07 -0.68 13.90
C GLN A 259 22.50 0.51 14.78
N ASP A 260 22.22 1.74 14.35
CA ASP A 260 22.52 2.94 15.13
C ASP A 260 21.58 3.05 16.35
N LEU A 261 20.33 2.57 16.23
CA LEU A 261 19.34 2.62 17.31
C LEU A 261 19.72 1.73 18.51
N ALA A 262 20.46 0.64 18.29
CA ALA A 262 20.98 -0.18 19.39
C ALA A 262 21.91 0.61 20.33
N THR A 263 22.68 1.56 19.78
CA THR A 263 23.54 2.45 20.58
C THR A 263 22.74 3.54 21.31
N VAL A 264 21.58 3.93 20.78
CA VAL A 264 20.63 4.82 21.47
C VAL A 264 20.01 4.11 22.65
N THR A 265 19.52 2.87 22.48
CA THR A 265 18.95 2.07 23.57
C THR A 265 19.95 1.88 24.71
N ALA A 266 21.21 1.57 24.42
CA ALA A 266 22.23 1.44 25.45
C ALA A 266 22.45 2.74 26.26
N ALA A 267 22.40 3.90 25.60
CA ALA A 267 22.52 5.20 26.25
C ALA A 267 21.28 5.54 27.10
N LEU A 268 20.08 5.21 26.61
CA LEU A 268 18.82 5.37 27.34
C LEU A 268 18.79 4.49 28.60
N GLU A 269 19.23 3.23 28.52
CA GLU A 269 19.35 2.32 29.66
C GLU A 269 20.32 2.85 30.72
N GLN A 270 21.47 3.37 30.29
CA GLN A 270 22.43 4.00 31.20
C GLN A 270 21.83 5.24 31.89
N GLY A 271 21.08 6.06 31.15
CA GLY A 271 20.37 7.22 31.69
C GLY A 271 19.30 6.84 32.71
N ARG A 272 18.45 5.86 32.39
CA ARG A 272 17.41 5.33 33.29
C ARG A 272 18.00 4.75 34.56
N PHE A 273 19.08 3.97 34.45
CA PHE A 273 19.76 3.41 35.60
C PHE A 273 20.31 4.50 36.53
N ALA A 274 20.99 5.50 35.98
CA ALA A 274 21.53 6.62 36.75
C ALA A 274 20.41 7.47 37.38
N ALA A 275 19.31 7.70 36.67
CA ALA A 275 18.13 8.41 37.20
C ALA A 275 17.49 7.64 38.37
N ALA A 276 17.38 6.32 38.26
CA ALA A 276 16.89 5.46 39.33
C ALA A 276 17.81 5.49 40.57
N CYS A 277 19.14 5.48 40.38
CA CYS A 277 20.11 5.64 41.47
C CYS A 277 19.99 7.01 42.15
N ALA A 278 19.85 8.09 41.37
CA ALA A 278 19.64 9.43 41.90
C ALA A 278 18.37 9.51 42.74
N ARG A 279 17.26 8.96 42.22
CA ARG A 279 15.97 8.90 42.92
C ARG A 279 16.06 8.12 44.22
N ALA A 280 16.68 6.95 44.20
CA ALA A 280 16.86 6.12 45.40
C ALA A 280 17.72 6.79 46.48
N ARG A 281 18.54 7.79 46.13
CA ARG A 281 19.33 8.60 47.07
C ARG A 281 18.59 9.84 47.58
N LEU A 282 17.43 10.15 46.99
CA LEU A 282 16.56 11.26 47.38
C LEU A 282 15.39 10.82 48.26
N GLU A 283 15.04 9.53 48.22
CA GLU A 283 14.17 8.86 49.18
C GLU A 283 14.85 8.67 50.54
#